data_AF-A0ABD5WWC0-F1
#
_entry.id   AF-A0ABD5WWC0-F1
#
_cell.length_a   1.000
_cell.length_b   1.000
_cell.length_c   1.000
_cell.angle_alpha   90.00
_cell.angle_beta   90.00
_cell.angle_gamma   90.00
#
_symmetry.space_group_name_H-M   'P 1'
#
loop_
_entity.id
_entity.type
_entity.pdbx_description
1 polymer ?
#
loop_
_entity_poly.entity_id
_entity_poly.type
_entity_poly.pdbx_seq_one_letter_code
_entity_poly.pdbx_strand_id
1 'polypeptide(L)'
;MEFAESLRLSWRAIRSHKLRSTLTTLGVVIGVAAVITFVTLGTSLRADVLGQVGADRTPNVYVWAGPEGQNGGPGAGAQPVFTAHDMDRLRNLSGVGSVVPRGWYPPRLSRRAARRSLSDR
;
A
#
# COMPACT_ATOMS: atom_id res chain seq x y z
N MET A 1 29.55 47.83 24.99
CA MET A 1 30.14 47.06 26.12
C MET A 1 29.04 46.52 27.05
N GLU A 2 27.89 47.19 27.12
CA GLU A 2 26.66 46.76 27.82
C GLU A 2 26.18 45.31 27.61
N PHE A 3 26.19 44.77 26.37
CA PHE A 3 25.61 43.45 26.09
C PHE A 3 26.42 42.30 26.70
N ALA A 4 27.76 42.42 26.67
CA ALA A 4 28.66 41.44 27.28
C ALA A 4 28.54 41.44 28.81
N GLU A 5 28.33 42.62 29.41
CA GLU A 5 28.14 42.78 30.84
C GLU A 5 26.80 42.22 31.30
N SER A 6 25.74 42.47 30.53
CA SER A 6 24.41 41.87 30.73
C SER A 6 24.46 40.34 30.67
N LEU A 7 25.15 39.77 29.66
CA LEU A 7 25.33 38.32 29.53
C LEU A 7 26.07 37.73 30.75
N ARG A 8 27.11 38.43 31.22
CA ARG A 8 27.92 38.02 32.37
C ARG A 8 27.11 38.06 33.67
N LEU A 9 26.26 39.07 33.84
CA LEU A 9 25.35 39.20 34.98
C LEU A 9 24.30 38.09 35.00
N SER A 10 23.64 37.83 33.86
CA SER A 10 22.66 36.75 33.73
C SER A 10 23.28 35.36 33.97
N TRP A 11 24.49 35.12 33.46
CA TRP A 11 25.22 33.86 33.70
C TRP A 11 25.52 33.63 35.18
N ARG A 12 25.88 34.69 35.91
CA ARG A 12 26.08 34.63 37.37
C ARG A 12 24.77 34.29 38.09
N ALA A 13 23.66 34.90 37.68
CA ALA A 13 22.33 34.68 38.28
C ALA A 13 21.80 33.24 38.06
N ILE A 14 22.02 32.66 36.88
CA ILE A 14 21.70 31.26 36.58
C ILE A 14 22.49 30.31 37.50
N ARG A 15 23.78 30.59 37.70
CA ARG A 15 24.67 29.75 38.52
C ARG A 15 24.38 29.83 40.02
N SER A 16 23.76 30.90 40.51
CA SER A 16 23.37 31.03 41.92
C SER A 16 22.11 30.22 42.28
N HIS A 17 21.22 29.97 41.32
CA HIS A 17 19.96 29.23 41.51
C HIS A 17 19.92 27.93 40.71
N LYS A 18 20.87 27.03 40.99
CA LYS A 18 21.09 25.80 40.22
C LYS A 18 19.83 24.97 40.02
N LEU A 19 19.10 24.62 41.10
CA LEU A 19 17.90 23.77 41.05
C LEU A 19 16.78 24.35 40.17
N ARG A 20 16.51 25.64 40.32
CA ARG A 20 15.45 26.32 39.57
C ARG A 20 15.81 26.37 38.09
N SER A 21 17.05 26.75 37.78
CA SER A 21 17.51 26.92 36.40
C SER A 21 17.66 25.59 35.66
N THR A 22 18.12 24.52 36.33
CA THR A 22 18.17 23.20 35.71
C THR A 22 16.78 22.65 35.44
N LEU A 23 15.84 22.76 36.39
CA LEU A 23 14.50 22.21 36.21
C LEU A 23 13.73 22.90 35.07
N THR A 24 13.84 24.23 34.94
CA THR A 24 13.20 24.96 33.83
C THR A 24 13.81 24.60 32.49
N THR A 25 15.15 24.49 32.41
CA THR A 25 15.84 24.11 31.17
C THR A 25 15.49 22.68 30.77
N LEU A 26 15.48 21.75 31.73
CA LEU A 26 15.12 20.36 31.52
C LEU A 26 13.68 20.24 31.01
N GLY A 27 12.73 21.00 31.60
CA GLY A 27 11.34 21.01 31.16
C GLY A 27 11.17 21.44 29.71
N VAL A 28 11.87 22.49 29.28
CA VAL A 28 11.85 22.94 27.88
C VAL A 28 12.47 21.89 26.94
N VAL A 29 13.61 21.30 27.32
CA VAL A 29 14.27 20.27 26.51
C VAL A 29 13.38 19.04 26.32
N ILE A 30 12.79 18.52 27.40
CA ILE A 30 11.88 17.37 27.34
C ILE A 30 10.62 17.73 26.55
N GLY A 31 10.05 18.91 26.77
CA GLY A 31 8.85 19.37 26.07
C GLY A 31 9.05 19.45 24.56
N VAL A 32 10.12 20.11 24.11
CA VAL A 32 10.43 20.22 22.68
C VAL A 32 10.77 18.85 22.07
N ALA A 33 11.53 18.01 22.79
CA ALA A 33 11.86 16.66 22.32
C ALA A 33 10.61 15.79 22.12
N ALA A 34 9.66 15.82 23.06
CA ALA A 34 8.41 15.08 22.96
C ALA A 34 7.57 15.54 21.75
N VAL A 35 7.46 16.85 21.54
CA VAL A 35 6.72 17.42 20.40
C VAL A 35 7.34 17.00 19.07
N ILE A 36 8.67 17.12 18.91
CA ILE A 36 9.36 16.72 17.68
C ILE A 36 9.16 15.23 17.41
N THR A 37 9.31 14.40 18.44
CA THR A 37 9.14 12.94 18.34
C THR A 37 7.71 12.60 17.91
N PHE A 38 6.71 13.21 18.54
CA PHE A 38 5.30 12.96 18.23
C PHE A 38 4.92 13.41 16.81
N VAL A 39 5.40 14.58 16.36
CA VAL A 39 5.16 15.07 14.99
C VAL A 39 5.79 14.13 13.96
N THR A 40 7.03 13.68 14.22
CA THR A 40 7.75 12.76 13.34
C THR A 40 7.07 11.39 13.28
N LEU A 41 6.67 10.84 14.42
CA LEU A 41 5.93 9.59 14.48
C LEU A 41 4.56 9.70 13.80
N GLY A 42 3.80 10.77 14.08
CA GLY A 42 2.48 10.96 13.50
C GLY A 42 2.51 11.06 11.97
N THR A 43 3.52 11.73 11.41
CA THR A 43 3.73 11.80 9.96
C THR A 43 4.18 10.46 9.38
N SER A 44 5.08 9.75 10.08
CA SER A 44 5.55 8.42 9.66
C SER A 44 4.44 7.38 9.65
N LEU A 45 3.62 7.32 10.71
CA LEU A 45 2.50 6.39 10.82
C LEU A 45 1.42 6.68 9.76
N ARG A 46 1.14 7.96 9.49
CA ARG A 46 0.23 8.32 8.39
C ARG A 46 0.76 7.85 7.05
N ALA A 47 2.04 8.03 6.78
CA ALA A 47 2.66 7.57 5.54
C ALA A 47 2.63 6.04 5.43
N ASP A 48 2.88 5.31 6.52
CA ASP A 48 2.83 3.86 6.57
C ASP A 48 1.40 3.33 6.33
N VAL A 49 0.41 3.85 7.07
CA VAL A 49 -0.99 3.47 6.90
C VAL A 49 -1.50 3.84 5.51
N LEU A 50 -1.20 5.03 5.00
CA LEU A 50 -1.59 5.43 3.64
C LEU A 50 -0.86 4.61 2.57
N GLY A 51 0.37 4.17 2.82
CA GLY A 51 1.12 3.28 1.94
C GLY A 51 0.50 1.89 1.89
N GLN A 52 0.11 1.33 3.04
CA GLN A 52 -0.55 0.03 3.13
C GLN A 52 -1.95 0.05 2.52
N VAL A 53 -2.74 1.08 2.80
CA VAL A 53 -4.08 1.26 2.21
C VAL A 53 -4.00 1.63 0.72
N GLY A 54 -2.93 2.33 0.32
CA GLY A 54 -2.70 2.78 -1.06
C GLY A 54 -2.09 1.72 -1.97
N ALA A 55 -1.45 0.67 -1.44
CA ALA A 55 -0.88 -0.42 -2.23
C ALA A 55 -1.93 -1.13 -3.08
N ASP A 56 -3.19 -1.13 -2.64
CA ASP A 56 -4.33 -1.74 -3.34
C ASP A 56 -5.19 -0.71 -4.11
N ARG A 57 -4.63 0.43 -4.51
CA ARG A 57 -5.35 1.42 -5.34
C ARG A 57 -5.52 1.05 -6.81
N THR A 58 -4.96 -0.07 -7.27
CA THR A 58 -5.33 -0.56 -8.60
C THR A 58 -6.74 -1.12 -8.48
N PRO A 59 -7.77 -0.52 -9.12
CA PRO A 59 -9.13 -1.03 -9.05
C PRO A 59 -9.15 -2.44 -9.63
N ASN A 60 -9.12 -3.45 -8.74
CA ASN A 60 -9.05 -4.84 -9.12
C ASN A 60 -10.44 -5.45 -8.98
N VAL A 61 -10.95 -5.98 -10.07
CA VAL A 61 -12.28 -6.61 -10.11
C VAL A 61 -12.07 -8.11 -10.24
N TYR A 62 -12.53 -8.86 -9.24
CA TYR A 62 -12.53 -10.31 -9.28
C TYR A 62 -13.79 -10.81 -9.98
N VAL A 63 -13.61 -11.55 -11.07
CA VAL A 63 -14.69 -12.16 -11.84
C VAL A 63 -14.60 -13.68 -11.70
N TRP A 64 -15.74 -14.32 -11.46
CA TRP A 64 -15.89 -15.76 -11.38
C TRP A 64 -16.86 -16.23 -12.47
N ALA A 65 -16.56 -17.36 -13.12
CA ALA A 65 -17.47 -17.98 -14.08
C ALA A 65 -18.09 -19.24 -13.46
N GLY A 66 -19.42 -19.38 -13.53
CA GLY A 66 -20.17 -20.52 -13.03
C GLY A 66 -21.25 -20.97 -14.03
N PRO A 67 -21.82 -22.19 -13.86
CA PRO A 67 -22.93 -22.66 -14.68
C PRO A 67 -24.13 -21.70 -14.62
N GLU A 68 -24.85 -21.57 -15.74
CA GLU A 68 -26.06 -20.73 -15.80
C GLU A 68 -27.06 -21.14 -14.70
N GLY A 69 -27.57 -20.15 -13.96
CA GLY A 69 -28.49 -20.36 -12.84
C GLY A 69 -27.83 -20.55 -11.46
N GLN A 70 -26.50 -20.70 -11.39
CA GLN A 70 -25.75 -20.69 -10.13
C GLN A 70 -25.02 -19.35 -9.96
N ASN A 71 -25.69 -18.38 -9.33
CA ASN A 71 -25.07 -17.15 -8.81
C ASN A 71 -24.26 -17.45 -7.53
N GLY A 72 -23.30 -18.35 -7.66
CA GLY A 72 -22.47 -18.80 -6.55
C GLY A 72 -21.18 -18.00 -6.49
N GLY A 73 -20.96 -17.29 -5.38
CA GLY A 73 -19.68 -16.65 -5.09
C GLY A 73 -18.51 -17.64 -5.01
N PRO A 74 -17.29 -17.16 -4.75
CA PRO A 74 -16.11 -18.01 -4.65
C PRO A 74 -16.33 -19.18 -3.66
N GLY A 75 -16.31 -20.42 -4.18
CA GLY A 75 -16.53 -21.66 -3.42
C GLY A 75 -17.77 -22.47 -3.80
N ALA A 76 -18.68 -21.93 -4.61
CA ALA A 76 -19.95 -22.58 -4.96
C ALA A 76 -19.86 -23.63 -6.08
N GLY A 77 -18.79 -24.44 -6.12
CA GLY A 77 -18.64 -25.51 -7.13
C GLY A 77 -18.40 -25.03 -8.58
N ALA A 78 -18.26 -23.73 -8.79
CA ALA A 78 -17.80 -23.17 -10.05
C ALA A 78 -16.34 -23.60 -10.29
N GLN A 79 -16.11 -24.53 -11.22
CA GLN A 79 -14.82 -24.64 -11.90
C GLN A 79 -14.86 -23.75 -13.14
N PRO A 80 -14.44 -22.48 -13.03
CA PRO A 80 -14.39 -21.59 -14.18
C PRO A 80 -13.28 -22.04 -15.12
N VAL A 81 -13.63 -22.59 -16.27
CA VAL A 81 -12.69 -22.65 -17.40
C VAL A 81 -12.86 -21.36 -18.19
N PHE A 82 -12.11 -20.33 -17.80
CA PHE A 82 -11.96 -19.15 -18.66
C PHE A 82 -11.24 -19.59 -19.94
N THR A 83 -11.84 -19.32 -21.09
CA THR A 83 -11.20 -19.62 -22.38
C THR A 83 -10.32 -18.45 -22.82
N ALA A 84 -9.38 -18.72 -23.74
CA ALA A 84 -8.59 -17.67 -24.37
C ALA A 84 -9.46 -16.62 -25.10
N HIS A 85 -10.67 -16.99 -25.52
CA HIS A 85 -11.62 -16.07 -26.15
C HIS A 85 -12.19 -15.06 -25.16
N ASP A 86 -12.49 -15.50 -23.94
CA ASP A 86 -13.03 -14.63 -22.89
C ASP A 86 -11.98 -13.62 -22.43
N MET A 87 -10.72 -14.05 -22.34
CA MET A 87 -9.57 -13.19 -22.03
C MET A 87 -9.38 -12.08 -23.07
N ASP A 88 -9.47 -12.40 -24.37
CA ASP A 88 -9.35 -11.41 -25.44
C ASP A 88 -10.50 -10.39 -25.40
N ARG A 89 -11.72 -10.85 -25.09
CA ARG A 89 -12.89 -9.96 -24.92
C ARG A 89 -12.73 -9.02 -23.72
N LEU A 90 -12.29 -9.53 -22.58
CA LEU A 90 -12.09 -8.73 -21.37
C LEU A 90 -11.00 -7.67 -21.56
N ARG A 91 -9.92 -7.99 -22.30
CA ARG A 91 -8.87 -7.02 -22.64
C ARG A 91 -9.33 -5.88 -23.55
N ASN A 92 -10.36 -6.13 -24.37
CA ASN A 92 -10.89 -5.14 -25.31
C ASN A 92 -11.97 -4.21 -24.71
N LEU A 93 -12.34 -4.39 -23.43
CA LEU A 93 -13.28 -3.52 -22.75
C LEU A 93 -12.62 -2.19 -22.35
N SER A 94 -13.33 -1.08 -22.56
CA SER A 94 -12.87 0.26 -22.17
C SER A 94 -12.72 0.35 -20.64
N GLY A 95 -11.53 0.71 -20.17
CA GLY A 95 -11.22 0.84 -18.74
C GLY A 95 -10.49 -0.36 -18.12
N VAL A 96 -10.28 -1.44 -18.89
CA VAL A 96 -9.50 -2.60 -18.43
C VAL A 96 -8.03 -2.44 -18.84
N GLY A 97 -7.16 -2.12 -17.88
CA GLY A 97 -5.73 -1.97 -18.13
C GLY A 97 -4.96 -3.29 -18.19
N SER A 98 -5.37 -4.29 -17.41
CA SER A 98 -4.72 -5.61 -17.37
C SER A 98 -5.71 -6.69 -16.93
N VAL A 99 -5.60 -7.88 -17.53
CA VAL A 99 -6.38 -9.06 -17.15
C VAL A 99 -5.41 -10.18 -16.81
N VAL A 100 -5.43 -10.63 -15.57
CA VAL A 100 -4.56 -11.70 -15.06
C VAL A 100 -5.41 -12.94 -14.77
N PRO A 101 -5.26 -14.04 -15.55
CA PRO A 101 -5.96 -15.27 -15.27
C PRO A 101 -5.37 -15.92 -14.01
N ARG A 102 -6.22 -16.32 -13.06
CA ARG A 102 -5.83 -17.14 -11.91
C ARG A 102 -6.40 -18.54 -12.07
N GLY A 103 -5.58 -19.49 -12.52
CA GLY A 103 -5.97 -20.88 -12.73
C GLY A 103 -5.41 -21.47 -14.03
N TRP A 104 -5.86 -22.69 -14.35
CA TRP A 104 -5.51 -23.39 -15.59
C TRP A 104 -6.41 -22.93 -16.74
N TYR A 105 -5.84 -22.36 -17.81
CA TYR A 105 -6.56 -22.06 -19.04
C TYR A 105 -6.10 -23.01 -20.16
N PRO A 106 -7.01 -23.73 -20.83
CA PRO A 106 -6.62 -24.63 -21.90
C PRO A 106 -6.09 -23.81 -23.09
N PRO A 107 -4.97 -24.24 -23.71
CA PRO A 107 -4.44 -23.57 -24.90
C PRO A 107 -5.44 -23.64 -26.04
N ARG A 108 -5.49 -22.59 -26.88
CA ARG A 108 -6.28 -22.61 -28.13
C ARG A 108 -5.76 -23.75 -29.01
N LEU A 109 -6.47 -24.88 -28.99
CA LEU A 109 -6.28 -25.94 -29.96
C LEU A 109 -6.69 -25.37 -31.32
N SER A 110 -5.70 -24.89 -32.07
CA SER A 110 -5.94 -24.50 -33.46
C SER A 110 -6.48 -25.73 -34.19
N ARG A 111 -7.66 -25.60 -34.81
CA ARG A 111 -8.30 -26.68 -35.58
C ARG A 111 -7.40 -27.27 -36.68
N ARG A 112 -6.28 -26.60 -37.01
CA ARG A 112 -5.23 -27.08 -37.91
C ARG A 112 -4.41 -28.24 -37.34
N ALA A 113 -4.22 -28.33 -36.03
CA ALA A 113 -3.44 -29.42 -35.42
C ALA A 113 -4.20 -30.76 -35.45
N ALA A 114 -5.53 -30.74 -35.29
CA ALA A 114 -6.36 -31.94 -35.29
C ALA A 114 -6.49 -32.59 -36.67
N ARG A 115 -6.40 -31.82 -37.76
CA ARG A 115 -6.55 -32.35 -39.13
C ARG A 115 -5.31 -33.05 -39.69
N ARG A 116 -4.13 -32.86 -39.09
CA ARG A 116 -2.88 -33.46 -39.58
C ARG A 116 -2.63 -34.88 -39.03
N SER A 117 -3.32 -35.26 -37.95
CA SER A 117 -3.20 -36.57 -37.30
C SER A 117 -4.07 -37.67 -37.93
N LEU A 118 -5.07 -37.29 -38.74
CA LEU A 118 -5.97 -38.24 -39.42
C LEU A 118 -5.57 -38.56 -40.86
N SER A 119 -4.45 -38.00 -41.35
CA SER A 119 -3.95 -38.24 -42.71
C SER A 119 -2.77 -39.23 -42.75
N ASP A 120 -2.33 -39.71 -41.59
CA ASP A 120 -1.16 -40.59 -41.44
C ASP A 120 -1.56 -41.97 -40.85
N ARG A 121 -2.75 -42.44 -41.23
CA ARG A 121 -3.23 -43.81 -41.02
C ARG A 121 -3.84 -44.37 -42.29
#